data_AF-A0A1Z9PI43-F1
#
_entry.id   AF-A0A1Z9PI43-F1
#
_cell.length_a   1.000
_cell.length_b   1.000
_cell.length_c   1.000
_cell.angle_alpha   90.00
_cell.angle_beta   90.00
_cell.angle_gamma   90.00
#
_symmetry.space_group_name_H-M   'P 1'
#
loop_
_entity.id
_entity.type
_entity.pdbx_description
1 polymer ?
#
loop_
_entity_poly.entity_id
_entity_poly.type
_entity_poly.pdbx_seq_one_letter_code
_entity_poly.pdbx_strand_id
1 'polypeptide(L)'
;MKLESLQDKAFLTARLWGECDHALAEVSESFGTPWEAARDTLNTALTIAEHKGVELDQFQGPDSLFRFPEIGAQVIVRVTRLPVPCDELAKLDIRIEKQERELKLLKAKRKSVIEKLKIKGFDFVTEKVTTAYKRLSK
;
A
#
# COMPACT_ATOMS: atom_id res chain seq x y z
N MET A 1 -34.42 0.25 14.67
CA MET A 1 -34.25 0.10 13.21
C MET A 1 -34.72 -1.31 12.82
N LYS A 2 -35.55 -1.46 11.79
CA LYS A 2 -36.09 -2.77 11.40
C LYS A 2 -35.07 -3.56 10.57
N LEU A 3 -35.08 -4.89 10.68
CA LEU A 3 -34.17 -5.77 9.92
C LEU A 3 -34.29 -5.54 8.40
N GLU A 4 -35.51 -5.36 7.90
CA GLU A 4 -35.80 -5.04 6.49
C GLU A 4 -35.03 -3.79 6.03
N SER A 5 -35.03 -2.72 6.83
CA SER A 5 -34.29 -1.49 6.51
C SER A 5 -32.76 -1.65 6.51
N LEU A 6 -32.22 -2.69 7.17
CA LEU A 6 -30.79 -3.02 7.09
C LEU A 6 -30.48 -3.82 5.82
N GLN A 7 -31.38 -4.73 5.44
CA GLN A 7 -31.24 -5.51 4.19
C GLN A 7 -31.28 -4.59 2.97
N ASP A 8 -32.18 -3.61 2.93
CA ASP A 8 -32.26 -2.65 1.83
C ASP A 8 -30.97 -1.83 1.69
N LYS A 9 -30.42 -1.37 2.82
CA LYS A 9 -29.13 -0.65 2.84
C LYS A 9 -27.98 -1.54 2.43
N ALA A 10 -27.95 -2.80 2.88
CA ALA A 10 -26.93 -3.76 2.49
C ALA A 10 -26.98 -4.03 0.98
N PHE A 11 -28.17 -4.23 0.42
CA PHE A 11 -28.38 -4.44 -1.00
C PHE A 11 -27.94 -3.24 -1.84
N LEU A 12 -28.39 -2.03 -1.48
CA LEU A 12 -27.99 -0.80 -2.17
C LEU A 12 -26.47 -0.62 -2.15
N THR A 13 -25.84 -0.84 -1.00
CA THR A 13 -24.39 -0.70 -0.86
C THR A 13 -23.64 -1.74 -1.69
N ALA A 14 -24.10 -2.99 -1.71
CA ALA A 14 -23.49 -4.04 -2.53
C ALA A 14 -23.61 -3.75 -4.03
N ARG A 15 -24.75 -3.21 -4.47
CA ARG A 15 -24.97 -2.81 -5.88
C ARG A 15 -24.01 -1.70 -6.29
N LEU A 16 -23.96 -0.61 -5.53
CA LEU A 16 -23.08 0.54 -5.83
C LEU A 16 -21.60 0.15 -5.76
N TRP A 17 -21.23 -0.71 -4.82
CA TRP A 17 -19.87 -1.27 -4.79
C TRP A 17 -19.55 -2.05 -6.07
N GLY A 18 -20.48 -2.89 -6.56
CA GLY A 18 -20.28 -3.65 -7.80
C GLY A 18 -20.12 -2.75 -9.04
N GLU A 19 -20.92 -1.69 -9.14
CA GLU A 19 -20.80 -0.69 -10.23
C GLU A 19 -19.44 0.03 -10.18
N CYS A 20 -19.02 0.47 -8.99
CA CYS A 20 -17.73 1.12 -8.79
C CYS A 20 -16.55 0.19 -9.10
N ASP A 21 -16.60 -1.06 -8.59
CA ASP A 21 -15.56 -2.06 -8.79
C ASP A 21 -15.42 -2.46 -10.27
N HIS A 22 -16.51 -2.47 -11.03
CA HIS A 22 -16.47 -2.66 -12.48
C HIS A 22 -15.83 -1.46 -13.20
N ALA A 23 -16.27 -0.24 -12.92
CA ALA A 23 -15.72 0.96 -13.53
C ALA A 23 -14.22 1.14 -13.22
N LEU A 24 -13.80 0.85 -11.99
CA LEU A 24 -12.39 0.87 -11.60
C LEU A 24 -11.58 -0.19 -12.35
N ALA A 25 -12.14 -1.38 -12.59
CA ALA A 25 -11.48 -2.39 -13.40
C ALA A 25 -11.26 -1.93 -14.85
N GLU A 26 -12.28 -1.32 -15.47
CA GLU A 26 -12.18 -0.79 -16.83
C GLU A 26 -11.18 0.36 -16.96
N VAL A 27 -11.19 1.30 -15.99
CA VAL A 27 -10.20 2.40 -15.93
C VAL A 27 -8.80 1.85 -15.73
N SER A 28 -8.64 0.86 -14.85
CA SER A 28 -7.35 0.21 -14.62
C SER A 28 -6.86 -0.48 -15.89
N GLU A 29 -7.72 -1.23 -16.60
CA GLU A 29 -7.32 -1.91 -17.84
C GLU A 29 -6.99 -0.93 -18.96
N SER A 30 -7.78 0.12 -19.12
CA SER A 30 -7.65 1.09 -20.22
C SER A 30 -6.50 2.09 -20.03
N PHE A 31 -6.25 2.50 -18.78
CA PHE A 31 -5.32 3.59 -18.47
C PHE A 31 -4.29 3.23 -17.39
N GLY A 32 -4.70 2.49 -16.36
CA GLY A 32 -3.83 2.10 -15.24
C GLY A 32 -2.68 1.21 -15.68
N THR A 33 -2.98 0.03 -16.23
CA THR A 33 -1.98 -0.96 -16.66
C THR A 33 -1.00 -0.41 -17.70
N PRO A 34 -1.45 0.31 -18.76
CA PRO A 34 -0.51 0.93 -19.69
C PRO A 34 0.39 1.99 -19.05
N TRP A 35 -0.16 2.83 -18.16
CA TRP A 35 0.61 3.83 -17.43
C TRP A 35 1.62 3.19 -16.49
N GLU A 36 1.24 2.14 -15.73
CA GLU A 36 2.15 1.39 -14.86
C GLU A 36 3.28 0.75 -15.66
N ALA A 37 2.98 0.13 -16.79
CA ALA A 37 4.00 -0.45 -17.67
C ALA A 37 4.99 0.62 -18.18
N ALA A 38 4.50 1.79 -18.59
CA ALA A 38 5.35 2.91 -19.02
C ALA A 38 6.22 3.45 -17.88
N ARG A 39 5.64 3.61 -16.69
CA ARG A 39 6.34 4.03 -15.47
C ARG A 39 7.45 3.05 -15.08
N ASP A 40 7.15 1.75 -15.09
CA ASP A 40 8.10 0.70 -14.70
C ASP A 40 9.24 0.58 -15.72
N THR A 41 8.93 0.79 -17.00
CA THR A 41 9.94 0.91 -18.06
C THR A 41 10.89 2.09 -17.80
N LEU A 42 10.35 3.26 -17.46
CA LEU A 42 11.16 4.43 -17.12
C LEU A 42 12.04 4.20 -15.88
N ASN A 43 11.47 3.62 -14.82
CA ASN A 43 12.22 3.28 -13.59
C ASN A 43 13.38 2.32 -13.87
N THR A 44 13.13 1.32 -14.72
CA THR A 44 14.17 0.38 -15.16
C THR A 44 15.27 1.10 -15.94
N ALA A 45 14.90 1.98 -16.86
CA ALA A 45 15.86 2.78 -17.64
C ALA A 45 16.70 3.70 -16.76
N LEU A 46 16.08 4.39 -15.79
CA LEU A 46 16.78 5.24 -14.82
C LEU A 46 17.77 4.43 -13.97
N THR A 47 17.36 3.25 -13.50
CA THR A 47 18.23 2.34 -12.74
C THR A 47 19.44 1.90 -13.57
N ILE A 48 19.23 1.52 -14.83
CA ILE A 48 20.32 1.17 -15.76
C ILE A 48 21.24 2.37 -16.02
N ALA A 49 20.68 3.57 -16.15
CA ALA A 49 21.45 4.79 -16.38
C ALA A 49 22.35 5.12 -15.19
N GLU A 50 21.82 5.08 -13.96
CA GLU A 50 22.60 5.27 -12.73
C GLU A 50 23.75 4.25 -12.63
N HIS A 51 23.48 2.96 -12.91
CA HIS A 51 24.53 1.93 -12.93
C HIS A 51 25.60 2.15 -14.01
N LYS A 52 25.27 2.86 -15.09
CA LYS A 52 26.21 3.27 -16.14
C LYS A 52 26.92 4.59 -15.84
N GLY A 53 26.70 5.16 -14.65
CA GLY A 53 27.33 6.41 -14.20
C GLY A 53 26.64 7.68 -14.70
N VAL A 54 25.37 7.60 -15.12
CA VAL A 54 24.57 8.80 -15.42
C VAL A 54 24.16 9.44 -14.10
N GLU A 55 24.51 10.70 -13.90
CA GLU A 55 24.12 11.46 -12.72
C GLU A 55 22.62 11.80 -12.77
N LEU A 56 21.79 11.08 -12.02
CA LEU A 56 20.33 11.28 -12.05
C LEU A 56 19.86 12.56 -11.34
N ASP A 57 20.73 13.23 -10.58
CA ASP A 57 20.40 14.48 -9.89
C ASP A 57 20.05 15.61 -10.87
N GLN A 58 20.53 15.54 -12.12
CA GLN A 58 20.20 16.49 -13.20
C GLN A 58 18.71 16.47 -13.60
N PHE A 59 17.97 15.40 -13.27
CA PHE A 59 16.54 15.29 -13.55
C PHE A 59 15.66 15.78 -12.38
N GLN A 60 16.26 16.35 -11.34
CA GLN A 60 15.57 16.92 -10.19
C GLN A 60 15.24 18.40 -10.42
N GLY A 61 14.11 18.88 -9.89
CA GLY A 61 13.78 20.30 -9.85
C GLY A 61 13.08 20.87 -11.10
N PRO A 62 12.76 22.18 -11.08
CA PRO A 62 11.89 22.82 -12.07
C PRO A 62 12.48 22.95 -13.48
N ASP A 63 13.81 22.90 -13.61
CA ASP A 63 14.55 22.99 -14.88
C ASP A 63 14.97 21.61 -15.42
N SER A 64 14.38 20.55 -14.88
CA SER A 64 14.64 19.17 -15.30
C SER A 64 14.26 18.95 -16.77
N LEU A 65 15.08 18.16 -17.47
CA LEU A 65 14.79 17.69 -18.83
C LEU A 65 13.52 16.83 -18.93
N PHE A 66 12.99 16.39 -17.79
CA PHE A 66 11.74 15.62 -17.71
C PHE A 66 10.51 16.51 -17.50
N ARG A 67 10.61 17.77 -17.90
CA ARG A 67 9.49 18.70 -17.96
C ARG A 67 8.97 18.78 -19.39
N PHE A 68 7.68 18.50 -19.57
CA PHE A 68 7.01 18.46 -20.87
C PHE A 68 5.79 19.40 -20.86
N PRO A 69 6.00 20.72 -21.05
CA PRO A 69 4.92 21.71 -20.99
C PRO A 69 3.78 21.48 -21.98
N GLU A 70 4.10 20.93 -23.15
CA GLU A 70 3.15 20.60 -24.23
C GLU A 70 2.10 19.56 -23.84
N ILE A 71 2.40 18.70 -22.86
CA ILE A 71 1.47 17.74 -22.27
C ILE A 71 1.09 18.10 -20.82
N GLY A 72 1.55 19.25 -20.32
CA GLY A 72 1.26 19.73 -18.97
C GLY A 72 1.79 18.84 -17.85
N ALA A 73 2.87 18.09 -18.09
CA ALA A 73 3.40 17.10 -17.13
C ALA A 73 4.90 17.29 -16.85
N GLN A 74 5.31 16.93 -15.63
CA GLN A 74 6.70 16.83 -15.26
C GLN A 74 6.94 15.51 -14.51
N VAL A 75 7.96 14.75 -14.93
CA VAL A 75 8.42 13.57 -14.17
C VAL A 75 9.52 14.00 -13.22
N ILE A 76 9.26 13.89 -11.92
CA ILE A 76 10.21 14.24 -10.86
C ILE A 76 10.97 12.99 -10.45
N VAL A 77 12.26 12.94 -10.77
CA VAL A 77 13.16 11.90 -10.27
C VAL A 77 13.53 12.26 -8.83
N ARG A 78 13.44 11.30 -7.90
CA ARG A 78 13.89 11.48 -6.50
C ARG A 78 14.92 10.41 -6.18
N VAL A 79 16.17 10.80 -6.03
CA VAL A 79 17.26 9.88 -5.72
C VAL A 79 17.42 9.81 -4.20
N THR A 80 17.17 8.65 -3.62
CA THR A 80 17.46 8.39 -2.19
C THR A 80 18.73 7.55 -2.12
N ARG A 81 19.80 8.11 -1.55
CA ARG A 81 21.07 7.40 -1.36
C ARG A 81 21.16 6.88 0.06
N LEU A 82 21.59 5.63 0.19
CA LEU A 82 22.00 5.07 1.47
C LEU A 82 23.51 5.22 1.61
N PRO A 83 24.02 5.46 2.83
CA PRO A 83 25.45 5.41 3.05
C PRO A 83 25.98 3.99 2.76
N VAL A 84 27.26 3.91 2.44
CA VAL A 84 27.98 2.63 2.40
C VAL A 84 27.78 1.93 3.76
N PRO A 85 27.60 0.59 3.79
CA PRO A 85 27.39 -0.14 5.04
C PRO A 85 28.41 0.25 6.11
N CYS A 86 27.92 0.65 7.29
CA CYS A 86 28.74 1.05 8.42
C CYS A 86 28.25 0.41 9.72
N ASP A 87 29.17 0.23 10.66
CA ASP A 87 28.91 -0.49 11.91
C ASP A 87 27.83 0.17 12.79
N GLU A 88 27.68 1.48 12.70
CA GLU A 88 26.67 2.22 13.48
C GLU A 88 25.25 1.85 13.04
N LEU A 89 24.99 1.84 11.73
CA LEU A 89 23.69 1.43 11.18
C LEU A 89 23.45 -0.06 11.42
N ALA A 90 24.47 -0.91 11.21
CA ALA A 90 24.34 -2.35 11.46
C ALA A 90 23.94 -2.65 12.93
N LYS A 91 24.48 -1.91 13.90
CA LYS A 91 24.08 -2.03 15.31
C LYS A 91 22.64 -1.61 15.55
N LEU A 92 22.16 -0.58 14.87
CA LEU A 92 20.76 -0.15 14.95
C LEU A 92 19.83 -1.19 14.32
N ASP A 93 20.17 -1.73 13.15
CA ASP A 93 19.39 -2.76 12.47
C ASP A 93 19.21 -4.01 13.33
N ILE A 94 20.28 -4.47 14.00
CA ILE A 94 20.21 -5.60 14.94
C ILE A 94 19.25 -5.30 16.11
N ARG A 95 19.26 -4.05 16.63
CA ARG A 95 18.35 -3.64 17.71
C ARG A 95 16.90 -3.57 17.25
N ILE A 96 16.66 -3.02 16.07
CA ILE A 96 15.35 -2.97 15.42
C ILE A 96 14.82 -4.39 15.27
N GLU A 97 15.62 -5.30 14.70
CA GLU A 97 15.20 -6.68 14.49
C GLU A 97 14.87 -7.39 15.83
N LYS A 98 15.67 -7.16 16.87
CA LYS A 98 15.38 -7.69 18.21
C LYS A 98 14.04 -7.18 18.75
N GLN A 99 13.77 -5.88 18.63
CA GLN A 99 12.53 -5.27 19.09
C GLN A 99 11.31 -5.76 18.29
N GLU A 100 11.45 -5.94 16.98
CA GLU A 100 10.40 -6.48 16.12
C GLU A 100 10.03 -7.92 16.50
N ARG A 101 11.03 -8.76 16.80
CA ARG A 101 10.81 -10.13 17.30
C ARG A 101 10.07 -10.12 18.64
N GLU A 102 10.48 -9.27 19.57
CA GLU A 102 9.81 -9.14 20.87
C GLU A 102 8.35 -8.67 20.72
N LEU A 103 8.12 -7.65 19.88
CA LEU A 103 6.79 -7.17 19.56
C LEU A 103 5.90 -8.28 18.98
N LYS A 104 6.45 -9.13 18.11
CA LYS A 104 5.75 -10.29 17.54
C LYS A 104 5.34 -11.29 18.63
N LEU A 105 6.22 -11.57 19.59
CA LEU A 105 5.91 -12.46 20.72
C LEU A 105 4.81 -11.88 21.61
N LEU A 106 4.87 -10.58 21.93
CA LEU A 106 3.85 -9.91 22.72
C LEU A 106 2.48 -9.89 22.03
N LYS A 107 2.44 -9.65 20.71
CA LYS A 107 1.21 -9.76 19.90
C LYS A 107 0.62 -11.17 19.93
N ALA A 108 1.46 -12.21 19.83
CA ALA A 108 1.02 -13.60 19.94
C ALA A 108 0.48 -13.93 21.34
N LYS A 109 1.17 -13.48 22.40
CA LYS A 109 0.72 -13.64 23.79
C LYS A 109 -0.62 -12.95 24.01
N ARG A 110 -0.80 -11.72 23.52
CA ARG A 110 -2.08 -10.99 23.57
C ARG A 110 -3.20 -11.79 22.92
N LYS A 111 -2.98 -12.34 21.72
CA LYS A 111 -3.96 -13.19 21.04
C LYS A 111 -4.32 -14.43 21.87
N SER A 112 -3.32 -15.11 22.45
CA SER A 112 -3.56 -16.26 23.34
C SER A 112 -4.39 -15.90 24.57
N VAL A 113 -4.10 -14.75 25.20
CA VAL A 113 -4.88 -14.28 26.37
C VAL A 113 -6.33 -13.99 25.97
N ILE A 114 -6.56 -13.33 24.83
CA ILE A 114 -7.92 -13.08 24.31
C ILE A 114 -8.69 -14.39 24.14
N GLU A 115 -8.09 -15.42 23.52
CA GLU A 115 -8.75 -16.73 23.37
C GLU A 115 -9.02 -17.39 24.72
N LYS A 116 -8.11 -17.28 25.70
CA LYS A 116 -8.36 -17.78 27.06
C LYS A 116 -9.52 -17.05 27.75
N LEU A 117 -9.67 -15.75 27.53
CA LEU A 117 -10.78 -14.96 28.09
C LEU A 117 -12.13 -15.37 27.49
N LYS A 118 -12.17 -15.72 26.19
CA LYS A 118 -13.36 -16.31 25.55
C LYS A 118 -13.78 -17.61 26.23
N ILE A 119 -12.83 -18.53 26.44
CA ILE A 119 -13.10 -19.82 27.09
C ILE A 119 -13.57 -19.62 28.54
N LYS A 120 -13.02 -18.63 29.24
CA LYS A 120 -13.42 -18.29 30.62
C LYS A 120 -14.77 -17.58 30.73
N GLY A 121 -15.44 -17.30 29.60
CA GLY A 121 -16.76 -16.66 29.59
C GLY A 121 -16.73 -15.18 29.99
N PHE A 122 -15.63 -14.47 29.73
CA PHE A 122 -15.61 -13.01 29.89
C PHE A 122 -16.52 -12.34 28.85
N ASP A 123 -17.17 -11.25 29.24
CA ASP A 123 -17.95 -10.43 28.31
C ASP A 123 -17.04 -9.70 27.32
N PHE A 124 -17.44 -9.68 26.06
CA PHE A 124 -16.77 -8.95 24.99
C PHE A 124 -17.65 -7.79 24.53
N VAL A 125 -17.03 -6.62 24.35
CA VAL A 125 -17.70 -5.43 23.80
C VAL A 125 -17.25 -5.25 22.36
N THR A 126 -18.20 -4.85 21.50
CA THR A 126 -17.88 -4.50 20.11
C THR A 126 -17.05 -3.21 20.08
N GLU A 127 -15.79 -3.32 19.66
CA GLU A 127 -14.92 -2.15 19.45
C GLU A 127 -15.24 -1.43 18.13
N LYS A 128 -15.42 -2.18 17.04
CA LYS A 128 -15.66 -1.65 15.70
C LYS A 128 -16.46 -2.63 14.85
N VAL A 129 -17.34 -2.09 13.99
CA VAL A 129 -17.99 -2.83 12.90
C VAL A 129 -17.46 -2.29 11.57
N THR A 130 -17.04 -3.17 10.66
CA THR A 130 -16.56 -2.82 9.31
C THR A 130 -17.27 -3.67 8.27
N THR A 131 -17.54 -3.09 7.10
CA THR A 131 -18.01 -3.83 5.93
C THR A 131 -16.82 -4.25 5.06
N ALA A 132 -16.91 -5.44 4.48
CA ALA A 132 -15.98 -5.92 3.46
C ALA A 132 -16.81 -6.49 2.31
N TYR A 133 -16.32 -6.30 1.09
CA TYR A 133 -17.01 -6.71 -0.13
C TYR A 133 -16.12 -7.68 -0.89
N LYS A 134 -16.74 -8.67 -1.52
CA LYS A 134 -16.05 -9.68 -2.31
C LYS A 134 -16.93 -10.02 -3.51
N ARG A 135 -16.33 -10.18 -4.68
CA ARG A 135 -17.04 -10.74 -5.85
C ARG A 135 -17.45 -12.17 -5.55
N LEU A 136 -18.69 -12.52 -5.87
CA LEU A 136 -19.12 -13.90 -5.92
C LEU A 136 -18.58 -14.49 -7.22
N SER A 137 -17.68 -15.47 -7.14
CA SER A 137 -17.30 -16.28 -8.29
C SER A 137 -18.53 -17.01 -8.81
N LYS A 138 -18.73 -17.02 -10.13
CA LYS A 138 -19.64 -17.97 -10.78
C LYS A 138 -19.04 -19.37 -10.74
#